data_AF-A0A4R9I6W3-F1
#
_entry.id   AF-A0A4R9I6W3-F1
#
_cell.length_a   1.000
_cell.length_b   1.000
_cell.length_c   1.000
_cell.angle_alpha   90.00
_cell.angle_beta   90.00
_cell.angle_gamma   90.00
#
_symmetry.space_group_name_H-M   'P 1'
#
loop_
_entity.id
_entity.type
_entity.pdbx_description
1 polymer ?
#
loop_
_entity_poly.entity_id
_entity_poly.type
_entity_poly.pdbx_seq_one_letter_code
_entity_poly.pdbx_strand_id
1 'polypeptide(L)'
;MLSQNRIYTFTFVLFHFLLIGFFFSHCKLNLNNPSDPRSKSYFETAIWNAFLNTRCIPDVRGSFSLGTGNTLVIPLSVKALKSGNTVVTAVTQEPLAWNGNTYGIHTNHQNSVLNGVVFVIDRYFSRILWLDYLGEMSYGVEDWPIPEVVSVDEFSNGDLGFFALVNGTGRSNTLNAKSGTLAFYLARYNQYTGEIIWQGYANKDNTRLSNKGYAMTITPSDQMAILYQGVSEASTPTVDSTGLSFPGLPTPSTATNSTIASQKELGFALVSGNGQGISQRFLPNPGNSTDAVLFKSYSDKLLIAGDTANEFISFSGHPRLNEARGFYGIMNLSLGLDSISYYGPTTAATTSKIRKSLLANGEVYLVGMINETDSTPNTIHPFQGTTGRRNYQILKPDRSSTNLLWSQYLGSTLYNVPDVIPGNLIYNSVRGELVGNLLTVDNGSPYTGISSNIQSGSVVNALGQARLKMNPTTGAFQQLQLYEGSTDSNGTNGVFISNQAEVCSGRMVTIYTRINSFATATTARRIEVTTRPASEEP
;
A
#
# COMPACT_ATOMS: atom_id res chain seq x y z
N MET A 1 -17.21 -41.28 72.23
CA MET A 1 -18.40 -40.46 71.88
C MET A 1 -18.10 -39.08 71.28
N LEU A 2 -16.88 -38.53 71.37
CA LEU A 2 -16.56 -37.18 70.81
C LEU A 2 -16.18 -37.14 69.32
N SER A 3 -15.84 -38.27 68.67
CA SER A 3 -15.47 -38.27 67.23
C SER A 3 -16.66 -38.45 66.28
N GLN A 4 -17.75 -39.10 66.72
CA GLN A 4 -18.96 -39.27 65.90
C GLN A 4 -19.69 -37.94 65.65
N ASN A 5 -19.77 -37.06 66.65
CA ASN A 5 -20.45 -35.76 66.49
C ASN A 5 -19.78 -34.84 65.46
N ARG A 6 -18.45 -34.88 65.28
CA ARG A 6 -17.74 -34.04 64.30
C ARG A 6 -17.99 -34.44 62.85
N ILE A 7 -18.18 -35.74 62.60
CA ILE A 7 -18.48 -36.25 61.25
C ILE A 7 -19.88 -35.80 60.85
N TYR A 8 -20.88 -35.94 61.72
CA TYR A 8 -22.25 -35.49 61.43
C TYR A 8 -22.35 -33.97 61.21
N THR A 9 -21.63 -33.14 61.97
CA THR A 9 -21.60 -31.69 61.74
C THR A 9 -20.96 -31.34 60.40
N PHE A 10 -19.87 -32.01 60.02
CA PHE A 10 -19.19 -31.76 58.75
C PHE A 10 -20.04 -32.21 57.55
N THR A 11 -20.69 -33.38 57.63
CA THR A 11 -21.60 -33.86 56.60
C THR A 11 -22.82 -32.96 56.48
N PHE A 12 -23.37 -32.47 57.59
CA PHE A 12 -24.50 -31.54 57.58
C PHE A 12 -24.15 -30.18 56.96
N VAL A 13 -22.97 -29.63 57.29
CA VAL A 13 -22.47 -28.37 56.68
C VAL A 13 -22.19 -28.54 55.19
N LEU A 14 -21.58 -29.66 54.78
CA LEU A 14 -21.33 -29.97 53.37
C LEU A 14 -22.66 -30.12 52.60
N PHE A 15 -23.64 -30.79 53.19
CA PHE A 15 -24.97 -30.96 52.58
C PHE A 15 -25.74 -29.63 52.51
N HIS A 16 -25.60 -28.77 53.52
CA HIS A 16 -26.14 -27.40 53.48
C HIS A 16 -25.49 -26.56 52.38
N PHE A 17 -24.17 -26.63 52.21
CA PHE A 17 -23.47 -25.94 51.13
C PHE A 17 -23.85 -26.47 49.73
N LEU A 18 -24.02 -27.79 49.60
CA LEU A 18 -24.49 -28.41 48.35
C LEU A 18 -25.94 -28.04 48.04
N LEU A 19 -26.83 -27.99 49.05
CA LEU A 19 -28.21 -27.54 48.87
C LEU A 19 -28.27 -26.05 48.48
N ILE A 20 -27.51 -25.19 49.16
CA ILE A 20 -27.43 -23.76 48.84
C ILE A 20 -26.89 -23.57 47.41
N GLY A 21 -25.88 -24.35 46.99
CA GLY A 21 -25.37 -24.36 45.62
C GLY A 21 -26.41 -24.79 44.57
N PHE A 22 -27.29 -25.74 44.90
CA PHE A 22 -28.38 -26.19 44.02
C PHE A 22 -29.59 -25.25 44.00
N PHE A 23 -29.91 -24.57 45.10
CA PHE A 23 -31.00 -23.59 45.15
C PHE A 23 -30.63 -22.28 44.44
N PHE A 24 -29.34 -21.90 44.40
CA PHE A 24 -28.86 -20.72 43.64
C PHE A 24 -28.57 -21.00 42.16
N SER A 25 -28.58 -22.25 41.68
CA SER A 25 -28.36 -22.58 40.27
C SER A 25 -29.63 -22.49 39.40
N HIS A 26 -30.82 -22.32 40.01
CA HIS A 26 -32.10 -22.34 39.29
C HIS A 26 -32.95 -21.06 39.41
N CYS A 27 -32.43 -20.00 40.02
CA CYS A 27 -32.97 -18.64 39.89
C CYS A 27 -31.96 -17.72 39.22
N LYS A 28 -31.65 -17.97 37.94
CA LYS A 28 -30.93 -16.99 37.12
C LYS A 28 -31.87 -16.50 36.03
N LEU A 29 -32.44 -15.31 36.26
CA LEU A 29 -32.91 -14.46 35.17
C LEU A 29 -31.77 -14.40 34.15
N ASN A 30 -32.01 -14.94 32.96
CA ASN A 30 -31.04 -15.00 31.87
C ASN A 30 -30.94 -13.61 31.22
N LEU A 31 -30.40 -12.65 31.97
CA LEU A 31 -30.07 -11.33 31.46
C LEU A 31 -28.66 -11.42 30.87
N ASN A 32 -28.59 -11.66 29.57
CA ASN A 32 -27.39 -11.46 28.75
C ASN A 32 -27.03 -9.96 28.75
N ASN A 33 -26.49 -9.47 29.86
CA ASN A 33 -26.05 -8.09 29.99
C ASN A 33 -24.52 -8.03 29.93
N PRO A 34 -23.92 -7.61 28.81
CA PRO A 34 -22.47 -7.48 28.67
C PRO A 34 -21.84 -6.42 29.59
N SER A 35 -22.64 -5.67 30.35
CA SER A 35 -22.19 -4.69 31.35
C SER A 35 -22.30 -5.18 32.81
N ASP A 36 -22.83 -6.39 33.07
CA ASP A 36 -22.87 -6.97 34.43
C ASP A 36 -21.63 -7.85 34.69
N PRO A 37 -20.73 -7.47 35.61
CA PRO A 37 -19.50 -8.22 35.94
C PRO A 37 -19.71 -9.67 36.37
N ARG A 38 -20.92 -10.07 36.76
CA ARG A 38 -21.26 -11.45 37.19
C ARG A 38 -21.93 -12.28 36.10
N SER A 39 -22.11 -11.71 34.91
CA SER A 39 -22.69 -12.39 33.75
C SER A 39 -21.62 -13.13 32.93
N LYS A 40 -22.04 -14.20 32.25
CA LYS A 40 -21.18 -14.92 31.30
C LYS A 40 -20.79 -14.02 30.12
N SER A 41 -21.73 -13.22 29.63
CA SER A 41 -21.55 -12.30 28.51
C SER A 41 -20.52 -11.21 28.80
N TYR A 42 -20.45 -10.67 30.03
CA TYR A 42 -19.41 -9.72 30.42
C TYR A 42 -18.03 -10.37 30.39
N PHE A 43 -17.88 -11.60 30.89
CA PHE A 43 -16.59 -12.28 30.88
C PHE A 43 -16.14 -12.62 29.45
N GLU A 44 -17.05 -13.10 28.60
CA GLU A 44 -16.77 -13.32 27.17
C GLU A 44 -16.39 -12.01 26.47
N THR A 45 -17.14 -10.94 26.71
CA THR A 45 -16.85 -9.60 26.16
C THR A 45 -15.52 -9.06 26.69
N ALA A 46 -15.20 -9.25 27.96
CA ALA A 46 -13.95 -8.81 28.57
C ALA A 46 -12.76 -9.60 28.04
N ILE A 47 -12.88 -10.92 27.81
CA ILE A 47 -11.85 -11.74 27.16
C ILE A 47 -11.66 -11.31 25.71
N TRP A 48 -12.75 -11.12 24.97
CA TRP A 48 -12.68 -10.66 23.59
C TRP A 48 -12.05 -9.27 23.51
N ASN A 49 -12.45 -8.34 24.36
CA ASN A 49 -11.85 -7.01 24.43
C ASN A 49 -10.38 -7.10 24.85
N ALA A 50 -10.00 -7.91 25.84
CA ALA A 50 -8.61 -8.09 26.23
C ALA A 50 -7.78 -8.67 25.06
N PHE A 51 -8.29 -9.68 24.36
CA PHE A 51 -7.63 -10.27 23.20
C PHE A 51 -7.50 -9.29 22.03
N LEU A 52 -8.57 -8.58 21.69
CA LEU A 52 -8.59 -7.59 20.61
C LEU A 52 -7.70 -6.37 20.94
N ASN A 53 -7.72 -5.89 22.19
CA ASN A 53 -6.86 -4.81 22.67
C ASN A 53 -5.38 -5.22 22.71
N THR A 54 -5.04 -6.51 22.84
CA THR A 54 -3.63 -6.94 22.69
C THR A 54 -3.13 -6.91 21.25
N ARG A 55 -4.04 -6.93 20.25
CA ARG A 55 -3.68 -6.86 18.82
C ARG A 55 -3.74 -5.44 18.27
N CYS A 56 -4.55 -4.58 18.87
CA CYS A 56 -4.80 -3.21 18.44
C CYS A 56 -4.61 -2.28 19.64
N ILE A 57 -3.49 -1.55 19.68
CA ILE A 57 -3.17 -0.62 20.78
C ILE A 57 -3.23 0.81 20.24
N PRO A 58 -4.34 1.54 20.44
CA PRO A 58 -4.54 2.85 19.81
C PRO A 58 -3.64 3.95 20.41
N ASP A 59 -3.22 3.80 21.68
CA ASP A 59 -2.53 4.85 22.43
C ASP A 59 -0.99 4.78 22.36
N VAL A 60 -0.44 3.96 21.47
CA VAL A 60 1.01 3.80 21.34
C VAL A 60 1.63 5.04 20.70
N ARG A 61 2.79 5.42 21.24
CA ARG A 61 3.70 6.42 20.67
C ARG A 61 5.07 5.81 20.49
N GLY A 62 5.76 6.23 19.44
CA GLY A 62 7.15 5.87 19.24
C GLY A 62 7.70 6.43 17.93
N SER A 63 9.03 6.42 17.81
CA SER A 63 9.74 6.87 16.62
C SER A 63 11.00 6.04 16.41
N PHE A 64 11.27 5.70 15.15
CA PHE A 64 12.52 5.11 14.68
C PHE A 64 13.09 5.96 13.57
N SER A 65 14.31 6.47 13.77
CA SER A 65 15.08 7.12 12.72
C SER A 65 16.03 6.11 12.08
N LEU A 66 16.01 6.04 10.74
CA LEU A 66 16.91 5.19 9.96
C LEU A 66 17.64 6.01 8.90
N GLY A 67 18.91 5.71 8.75
CA GLY A 67 19.84 6.41 7.88
C GLY A 67 20.54 7.59 8.55
N THR A 68 21.71 7.92 8.04
CA THR A 68 22.57 9.01 8.52
C THR A 68 22.11 10.37 8.01
N GLY A 69 21.43 10.39 6.86
CA GLY A 69 21.09 11.61 6.12
C GLY A 69 22.25 12.16 5.30
N ASN A 70 23.36 11.43 5.18
CA ASN A 70 24.48 11.73 4.29
C ASN A 70 24.40 10.95 2.97
N THR A 71 23.67 9.84 2.95
CA THR A 71 23.41 9.03 1.77
C THR A 71 21.90 8.86 1.58
N LEU A 72 21.51 8.17 0.52
CA LEU A 72 20.12 8.08 0.11
C LEU A 72 19.37 6.97 0.85
N VAL A 73 18.35 7.34 1.63
CA VAL A 73 17.31 6.42 2.13
C VAL A 73 15.94 6.92 1.68
N ILE A 74 15.23 6.10 0.90
CA ILE A 74 13.92 6.44 0.34
C ILE A 74 12.87 5.46 0.87
N PRO A 75 11.83 5.92 1.56
CA PRO A 75 10.74 5.05 1.97
C PRO A 75 9.84 4.73 0.77
N LEU A 76 9.44 3.46 0.66
CA LEU A 76 8.57 2.98 -0.42
C LEU A 76 7.14 2.76 0.08
N SER A 77 6.96 1.96 1.14
CA SER A 77 5.65 1.61 1.67
C SER A 77 5.65 1.42 3.18
N VAL A 78 4.48 1.62 3.81
CA VAL A 78 4.19 1.18 5.17
C VAL A 78 2.86 0.43 5.18
N LYS A 79 2.79 -0.67 5.92
CA LYS A 79 1.58 -1.49 6.02
C LYS A 79 1.40 -2.03 7.43
N ALA A 80 0.17 -1.91 7.93
CA ALA A 80 -0.28 -2.60 9.14
C ALA A 80 -0.49 -4.09 8.86
N LEU A 81 0.04 -4.94 9.72
CA LEU A 81 -0.17 -6.39 9.68
C LEU A 81 -1.33 -6.79 10.59
N LYS A 82 -1.98 -7.93 10.34
CA LYS A 82 -3.09 -8.45 11.17
C LYS A 82 -2.69 -8.70 12.63
N SER A 83 -1.39 -8.86 12.89
CA SER A 83 -0.80 -9.00 14.22
C SER A 83 -0.72 -7.69 15.03
N GLY A 84 -0.96 -6.55 14.38
CA GLY A 84 -0.73 -5.20 14.91
C GLY A 84 0.70 -4.68 14.70
N ASN A 85 1.62 -5.53 14.22
CA ASN A 85 2.95 -5.12 13.79
C ASN A 85 2.86 -4.24 12.53
N THR A 86 3.94 -3.55 12.22
CA THR A 86 4.03 -2.70 11.02
C THR A 86 5.22 -3.13 10.18
N VAL A 87 5.00 -3.39 8.89
CA VAL A 87 6.08 -3.61 7.92
C VAL A 87 6.35 -2.32 7.15
N VAL A 88 7.63 -2.02 6.97
CA VAL A 88 8.10 -0.88 6.18
C VAL A 88 9.05 -1.38 5.11
N THR A 89 8.89 -0.89 3.88
CA THR A 89 9.83 -1.11 2.78
C THR A 89 10.48 0.20 2.37
N ALA A 90 11.76 0.13 2.01
CA ALA A 90 12.59 1.26 1.64
C ALA A 90 13.66 0.84 0.62
N VAL A 91 14.36 1.81 0.04
CA VAL A 91 15.67 1.60 -0.61
C VAL A 91 16.74 2.43 0.10
N THR A 92 17.96 1.91 0.21
CA THR A 92 19.08 2.55 0.91
C THR A 92 20.38 2.42 0.14
N GLN A 93 21.25 3.43 0.22
CA GLN A 93 22.65 3.40 -0.23
C GLN A 93 23.65 3.28 0.93
N GLU A 94 23.17 2.93 2.12
CA GLU A 94 24.00 2.66 3.27
C GLU A 94 23.50 1.47 4.11
N PRO A 95 24.42 0.79 4.82
CA PRO A 95 24.07 -0.06 5.94
C PRO A 95 23.24 0.72 6.97
N LEU A 96 22.03 0.27 7.24
CA LEU A 96 21.14 0.87 8.23
C LEU A 96 21.48 0.28 9.58
N ALA A 97 21.63 1.13 10.58
CA ALA A 97 21.76 0.74 11.96
C ALA A 97 20.39 0.77 12.64
N TRP A 98 20.05 -0.27 13.41
CA TRP A 98 18.81 -0.31 14.19
C TRP A 98 19.02 -0.96 15.55
N ASN A 99 18.16 -0.61 16.50
CA ASN A 99 18.16 -1.19 17.84
C ASN A 99 17.12 -2.31 17.92
N GLY A 100 17.46 -3.47 17.36
CA GLY A 100 16.55 -4.61 17.26
C GLY A 100 17.27 -5.95 17.40
N ASN A 101 16.51 -7.02 17.21
CA ASN A 101 17.08 -8.36 17.24
C ASN A 101 17.89 -8.63 15.97
N THR A 102 18.90 -9.50 16.07
CA THR A 102 19.69 -9.98 14.94
C THR A 102 19.15 -11.25 14.30
N TYR A 103 18.05 -11.81 14.83
CA TYR A 103 17.34 -12.93 14.19
C TYR A 103 16.84 -12.56 12.79
N GLY A 104 17.01 -13.49 11.85
CA GLY A 104 16.55 -13.35 10.47
C GLY A 104 17.32 -12.32 9.63
N ILE A 105 18.43 -11.76 10.13
CA ILE A 105 19.29 -10.90 9.31
C ILE A 105 20.03 -11.77 8.30
N HIS A 106 19.77 -11.55 7.02
CA HIS A 106 20.62 -12.05 5.96
C HIS A 106 21.51 -10.89 5.52
N THR A 107 22.76 -10.87 5.98
CA THR A 107 23.74 -9.78 5.70
C THR A 107 24.15 -9.68 4.23
N ASN A 108 23.49 -10.45 3.35
CA ASN A 108 23.68 -10.41 1.92
C ASN A 108 23.22 -9.04 1.42
N HIS A 109 24.09 -8.34 0.68
CA HIS A 109 23.82 -7.01 0.10
C HIS A 109 23.76 -5.84 1.10
N GLN A 110 24.32 -5.99 2.30
CA GLN A 110 24.58 -4.85 3.20
C GLN A 110 25.81 -4.06 2.73
N ASN A 111 25.65 -3.26 1.67
CA ASN A 111 26.72 -2.49 1.05
C ASN A 111 26.24 -1.06 0.68
N SER A 112 27.09 -0.27 0.03
CA SER A 112 26.79 1.12 -0.35
C SER A 112 26.10 1.28 -1.73
N VAL A 113 25.65 0.17 -2.33
CA VAL A 113 24.82 0.19 -3.54
C VAL A 113 23.37 0.45 -3.14
N LEU A 114 22.52 0.88 -4.07
CA LEU A 114 21.09 1.08 -3.81
C LEU A 114 20.38 -0.28 -3.62
N ASN A 115 20.12 -0.64 -2.37
CA ASN A 115 19.51 -1.90 -1.99
C ASN A 115 18.08 -1.73 -1.49
N GLY A 116 17.22 -2.71 -1.79
CA GLY A 116 15.88 -2.82 -1.23
C GLY A 116 15.98 -3.32 0.20
N VAL A 117 15.28 -2.67 1.12
CA VAL A 117 15.25 -3.03 2.54
C VAL A 117 13.82 -3.19 3.00
N VAL A 118 13.62 -4.18 3.85
CA VAL A 118 12.40 -4.38 4.63
C VAL A 118 12.73 -4.48 6.11
N PHE A 119 11.88 -3.92 6.95
CA PHE A 119 11.93 -4.16 8.39
C PHE A 119 10.53 -4.21 8.98
N VAL A 120 10.38 -4.97 10.07
CA VAL A 120 9.13 -5.11 10.81
C VAL A 120 9.29 -4.47 12.18
N ILE A 121 8.42 -3.52 12.50
CA ILE A 121 8.30 -2.89 13.82
C ILE A 121 7.21 -3.63 14.60
N ASP A 122 7.47 -3.89 15.88
CA ASP A 122 6.51 -4.55 16.74
C ASP A 122 5.27 -3.67 17.02
N ARG A 123 4.14 -4.29 17.38
CA ARG A 123 2.87 -3.58 17.63
C ARG A 123 2.93 -2.51 18.71
N TYR A 124 3.85 -2.65 19.68
CA TYR A 124 4.10 -1.68 20.75
C TYR A 124 5.01 -0.53 20.30
N PHE A 125 5.53 -0.59 19.07
CA PHE A 125 6.45 0.40 18.51
C PHE A 125 7.69 0.62 19.38
N SER A 126 8.14 -0.45 20.05
CA SER A 126 9.24 -0.47 21.02
C SER A 126 10.56 -0.90 20.40
N ARG A 127 10.52 -1.73 19.35
CA ARG A 127 11.71 -2.19 18.62
C ARG A 127 11.41 -2.60 17.19
N ILE A 128 12.45 -2.59 16.37
CA ILE A 128 12.46 -3.31 15.09
C ILE A 128 12.73 -4.80 15.40
N LEU A 129 11.82 -5.68 14.99
CA LEU A 129 11.92 -7.13 15.22
C LEU A 129 13.08 -7.73 14.42
N TRP A 130 13.16 -7.38 13.14
CA TRP A 130 14.20 -7.79 12.20
C TRP A 130 14.22 -6.84 10.99
N LEU A 131 15.35 -6.84 10.26
CA LEU A 131 15.58 -6.06 9.04
C LEU A 131 16.35 -6.93 8.05
N ASP A 132 15.97 -6.91 6.78
CA ASP A 132 16.64 -7.64 5.70
C ASP A 132 16.86 -6.79 4.44
N TYR A 133 17.92 -7.13 3.70
CA TYR A 133 18.34 -6.50 2.43
C TYR A 133 17.97 -7.40 1.25
N LEU A 134 16.87 -7.08 0.55
CA LEU A 134 16.32 -7.92 -0.53
C LEU A 134 17.26 -8.05 -1.75
N GLY A 135 18.17 -7.09 -1.94
CA GLY A 135 19.16 -7.06 -3.00
C GLY A 135 19.28 -5.69 -3.66
N GLU A 136 20.24 -5.56 -4.57
CA GLU A 136 20.45 -4.33 -5.34
C GLU A 136 19.28 -4.10 -6.29
N MET A 137 18.74 -2.89 -6.30
CA MET A 137 17.47 -2.56 -6.94
C MET A 137 17.67 -1.95 -8.32
N SER A 138 16.80 -2.31 -9.25
CA SER A 138 16.66 -1.61 -10.54
C SER A 138 15.72 -0.41 -10.38
N TYR A 139 16.09 0.55 -9.53
CA TYR A 139 15.31 1.75 -9.23
C TYR A 139 16.20 2.98 -9.23
N GLY A 140 15.80 4.06 -9.91
CA GLY A 140 16.51 5.33 -9.92
C GLY A 140 15.94 6.32 -8.93
N VAL A 141 16.72 7.34 -8.55
CA VAL A 141 16.22 8.48 -7.75
C VAL A 141 15.11 9.23 -8.48
N GLU A 142 15.20 9.30 -9.81
CA GLU A 142 14.22 9.93 -10.70
C GLU A 142 12.86 9.21 -10.68
N ASP A 143 12.82 7.98 -10.19
CA ASP A 143 11.60 7.20 -10.06
C ASP A 143 10.85 7.53 -8.75
N TRP A 144 11.39 8.39 -7.88
CA TRP A 144 10.71 8.81 -6.66
C TRP A 144 9.77 10.00 -6.88
N PRO A 145 8.57 10.02 -6.27
CA PRO A 145 7.93 8.98 -5.45
C PRO A 145 6.95 8.12 -6.26
N ILE A 146 7.42 7.11 -6.99
CA ILE A 146 6.56 6.03 -7.50
C ILE A 146 6.55 4.93 -6.43
N PRO A 147 5.41 4.66 -5.76
CA PRO A 147 5.33 3.63 -4.72
C PRO A 147 5.45 2.21 -5.28
N GLU A 148 5.81 1.27 -4.40
CA GLU A 148 5.78 -0.19 -4.57
C GLU A 148 6.87 -0.85 -5.46
N VAL A 149 8.09 -0.30 -5.48
CA VAL A 149 9.30 -1.00 -6.02
C VAL A 149 9.61 -2.29 -5.27
N VAL A 150 9.19 -2.35 -4.01
CA VAL A 150 9.21 -3.55 -3.17
C VAL A 150 7.78 -3.77 -2.71
N SER A 151 7.12 -4.77 -3.28
CA SER A 151 5.76 -5.16 -2.91
C SER A 151 5.80 -6.14 -1.74
N VAL A 152 4.93 -5.93 -0.76
CA VAL A 152 4.79 -6.77 0.43
C VAL A 152 3.32 -7.00 0.77
N ASP A 153 2.97 -8.26 1.05
CA ASP A 153 1.61 -8.64 1.46
C ASP A 153 1.63 -9.86 2.41
N GLU A 154 0.56 -10.07 3.18
CA GLU A 154 0.50 -11.00 4.31
C GLU A 154 -0.32 -12.26 3.97
N PHE A 155 0.26 -13.43 4.20
CA PHE A 155 -0.42 -14.73 4.16
C PHE A 155 -1.40 -14.89 5.32
N SER A 156 -2.34 -15.83 5.22
CA SER A 156 -3.36 -16.10 6.25
C SER A 156 -2.74 -16.49 7.59
N ASN A 157 -1.59 -17.18 7.57
CA ASN A 157 -0.84 -17.57 8.75
C ASN A 157 0.06 -16.45 9.32
N GLY A 158 0.07 -15.29 8.67
CA GLY A 158 0.85 -14.13 9.08
C GLY A 158 2.25 -14.04 8.46
N ASP A 159 2.67 -14.97 7.59
CA ASP A 159 3.94 -14.78 6.87
C ASP A 159 3.86 -13.62 5.88
N LEU A 160 5.01 -13.09 5.50
CA LEU A 160 5.11 -11.99 4.53
C LEU A 160 5.61 -12.52 3.18
N GLY A 161 4.88 -12.20 2.12
CA GLY A 161 5.36 -12.35 0.74
C GLY A 161 6.11 -11.10 0.31
N PHE A 162 7.17 -11.28 -0.48
CA PHE A 162 7.95 -10.20 -1.08
C PHE A 162 8.10 -10.38 -2.58
N PHE A 163 8.03 -9.25 -3.28
CA PHE A 163 8.25 -9.19 -4.72
C PHE A 163 8.97 -7.88 -5.08
N ALA A 164 10.14 -7.99 -5.71
CA ALA A 164 11.00 -6.85 -6.00
C ALA A 164 11.82 -7.10 -7.27
N LEU A 165 12.06 -6.08 -8.10
CA LEU A 165 12.96 -6.19 -9.24
C LEU A 165 14.40 -5.91 -8.82
N VAL A 166 15.26 -6.93 -8.91
CA VAL A 166 16.67 -6.83 -8.50
C VAL A 166 17.62 -6.90 -9.69
N ASN A 167 18.73 -6.15 -9.62
CA ASN A 167 19.77 -6.11 -10.65
C ASN A 167 21.12 -6.70 -10.21
N GLY A 168 21.35 -6.85 -8.90
CA GLY A 168 22.60 -7.39 -8.35
C GLY A 168 22.74 -8.91 -8.43
N THR A 169 23.77 -9.45 -7.78
CA THR A 169 24.00 -10.90 -7.66
C THR A 169 22.84 -11.59 -6.97
N GLY A 170 22.47 -12.80 -7.43
CA GLY A 170 21.43 -13.60 -6.79
C GLY A 170 21.86 -14.17 -5.43
N ARG A 171 20.89 -14.39 -4.54
CA ARG A 171 21.04 -15.06 -3.25
C ARG A 171 21.24 -16.57 -3.44
N SER A 172 21.91 -17.20 -2.47
CA SER A 172 22.05 -18.66 -2.35
C SER A 172 20.78 -19.30 -1.76
N ASN A 173 20.70 -20.64 -1.81
CA ASN A 173 19.57 -21.43 -1.27
C ASN A 173 18.20 -20.97 -1.81
N THR A 174 18.14 -20.78 -3.12
CA THR A 174 16.93 -20.38 -3.84
C THR A 174 16.31 -21.57 -4.55
N LEU A 175 14.99 -21.53 -4.75
CA LEU A 175 14.26 -22.53 -5.54
C LEU A 175 14.78 -22.61 -6.97
N ASN A 176 15.29 -21.50 -7.49
CA ASN A 176 15.96 -21.41 -8.77
C ASN A 176 16.92 -20.20 -8.78
N ALA A 177 18.00 -20.32 -9.56
CA ALA A 177 18.98 -19.26 -9.70
C ALA A 177 18.45 -18.09 -10.53
N LYS A 178 18.99 -16.89 -10.26
CA LYS A 178 18.87 -15.71 -11.12
C LYS A 178 19.64 -15.96 -12.42
N SER A 179 18.97 -15.88 -13.56
CA SER A 179 19.57 -16.21 -14.87
C SER A 179 20.05 -15.01 -15.67
N GLY A 180 19.61 -13.79 -15.33
CA GLY A 180 19.93 -12.56 -16.05
C GLY A 180 20.40 -11.42 -15.16
N THR A 181 20.71 -10.27 -15.76
CA THR A 181 21.02 -9.03 -15.02
C THR A 181 19.81 -8.54 -14.25
N LEU A 182 18.60 -8.62 -14.80
CA LEU A 182 17.36 -8.28 -14.11
C LEU A 182 16.58 -9.55 -13.82
N ALA A 183 16.01 -9.65 -12.62
CA ALA A 183 15.04 -10.69 -12.28
C ALA A 183 14.15 -10.20 -11.15
N PHE A 184 12.92 -10.71 -11.09
CA PHE A 184 12.08 -10.46 -9.94
C PHE A 184 12.44 -11.44 -8.82
N TYR A 185 12.85 -10.90 -7.67
CA TYR A 185 12.99 -11.66 -6.43
C TYR A 185 11.59 -11.96 -5.87
N LEU A 186 11.32 -13.24 -5.58
CA LEU A 186 10.10 -13.71 -4.93
C LEU A 186 10.49 -14.44 -3.65
N ALA A 187 9.83 -14.14 -2.53
CA ALA A 187 10.11 -14.87 -1.30
C ALA A 187 8.98 -14.82 -0.28
N ARG A 188 9.00 -15.77 0.65
CA ARG A 188 8.11 -15.85 1.81
C ARG A 188 8.92 -15.90 3.10
N TYR A 189 8.60 -15.01 4.04
CA TYR A 189 9.34 -14.83 5.29
C TYR A 189 8.39 -14.98 6.49
N ASN A 190 8.89 -15.49 7.60
CA ASN A 190 8.19 -15.43 8.87
C ASN A 190 8.17 -13.98 9.41
N GLN A 191 6.99 -13.41 9.68
CA GLN A 191 6.89 -12.00 10.10
C GLN A 191 7.54 -11.68 11.46
N TYR A 192 7.74 -12.68 12.33
CA TYR A 192 8.24 -12.46 13.69
C TYR A 192 9.75 -12.63 13.78
N THR A 193 10.30 -13.59 13.04
CA THR A 193 11.74 -13.93 13.09
C THR A 193 12.54 -13.42 11.91
N GLY A 194 11.89 -13.09 10.78
CA GLY A 194 12.57 -12.75 9.53
C GLY A 194 13.16 -13.96 8.81
N GLU A 195 12.90 -15.19 9.29
CA GLU A 195 13.38 -16.42 8.66
C GLU A 195 12.76 -16.60 7.26
N ILE A 196 13.60 -16.89 6.27
CA ILE A 196 13.17 -17.18 4.90
C ILE A 196 12.62 -18.61 4.86
N ILE A 197 11.32 -18.73 4.56
CA ILE A 197 10.65 -20.02 4.37
C ILE A 197 11.03 -20.58 2.98
N TRP A 198 10.98 -19.72 1.97
CA TRP A 198 11.51 -20.01 0.63
C TRP A 198 11.77 -18.70 -0.12
N GLN A 199 12.63 -18.77 -1.14
CA GLN A 199 12.96 -17.66 -2.02
C GLN A 199 13.37 -18.15 -3.41
N GLY A 200 13.22 -17.31 -4.43
CA GLY A 200 13.62 -17.61 -5.80
C GLY A 200 13.56 -16.40 -6.72
N TYR A 201 13.78 -16.63 -8.02
CA TYR A 201 13.85 -15.56 -9.01
C TYR A 201 12.93 -15.84 -10.19
N ALA A 202 11.88 -15.03 -10.39
CA ALA A 202 11.11 -15.10 -11.62
C ALA A 202 11.90 -14.38 -12.73
N ASN A 203 12.50 -15.18 -13.60
CA ASN A 203 13.42 -14.73 -14.63
C ASN A 203 12.67 -14.36 -15.92
N LYS A 204 13.23 -13.43 -16.67
CA LYS A 204 12.77 -13.03 -18.00
C LYS A 204 13.95 -12.52 -18.82
N ASP A 205 13.81 -12.50 -20.14
CA ASP A 205 14.73 -11.75 -21.00
C ASP A 205 14.73 -10.26 -20.60
N ASN A 206 15.93 -9.72 -20.33
CA ASN A 206 16.12 -8.32 -19.95
C ASN A 206 15.58 -7.33 -20.99
N THR A 207 15.54 -7.71 -22.28
CA THR A 207 15.01 -6.86 -23.36
C THR A 207 13.48 -6.78 -23.36
N ARG A 208 12.82 -7.68 -22.61
CA ARG A 208 11.36 -7.83 -22.55
C ARG A 208 10.77 -7.54 -21.18
N LEU A 209 11.55 -6.90 -20.32
CA LEU A 209 11.20 -6.59 -18.94
C LEU A 209 11.20 -5.07 -18.73
N SER A 210 10.15 -4.57 -18.07
CA SER A 210 10.10 -3.18 -17.61
C SER A 210 10.57 -3.04 -16.17
N ASN A 211 11.20 -1.91 -15.85
CA ASN A 211 11.59 -1.58 -14.48
C ASN A 211 10.48 -0.91 -13.65
N LYS A 212 9.24 -0.85 -14.19
CA LYS A 212 8.06 -0.26 -13.54
C LYS A 212 6.81 -1.11 -13.82
N GLY A 213 5.71 -0.78 -13.14
CA GLY A 213 4.40 -1.40 -13.40
C GLY A 213 4.33 -2.86 -12.96
N TYR A 214 4.95 -3.17 -11.81
CA TYR A 214 4.94 -4.50 -11.22
C TYR A 214 4.50 -4.42 -9.75
N ALA A 215 3.81 -5.45 -9.28
CA ALA A 215 3.27 -5.50 -7.93
C ALA A 215 2.93 -6.94 -7.54
N MET A 216 2.66 -7.18 -6.26
CA MET A 216 2.23 -8.48 -5.75
C MET A 216 1.21 -8.32 -4.62
N THR A 217 0.27 -9.25 -4.56
CA THR A 217 -0.72 -9.37 -3.49
C THR A 217 -0.94 -10.83 -3.13
N ILE A 218 -1.32 -11.11 -1.88
CA ILE A 218 -1.71 -12.45 -1.44
C ILE A 218 -3.22 -12.63 -1.56
N THR A 219 -3.64 -13.68 -2.26
CA THR A 219 -5.06 -14.04 -2.40
C THR A 219 -5.60 -14.71 -1.12
N PRO A 220 -6.92 -14.78 -0.90
CA PRO A 220 -7.47 -15.50 0.26
C PRO A 220 -7.13 -16.99 0.32
N SER A 221 -6.72 -17.58 -0.81
CA SER A 221 -6.23 -18.96 -0.90
C SER A 221 -4.72 -19.10 -0.65
N ASP A 222 -4.07 -18.07 -0.08
CA ASP A 222 -2.63 -18.04 0.20
C ASP A 222 -1.76 -18.28 -1.04
N GLN A 223 -2.12 -17.61 -2.14
CA GLN A 223 -1.32 -17.58 -3.36
C GLN A 223 -0.77 -16.18 -3.58
N MET A 224 0.47 -16.07 -4.03
CA MET A 224 1.05 -14.83 -4.53
C MET A 224 0.50 -14.58 -5.93
N ALA A 225 -0.38 -13.59 -6.06
CA ALA A 225 -0.73 -13.02 -7.35
C ALA A 225 0.30 -11.93 -7.69
N ILE A 226 0.86 -12.02 -8.87
CA ILE A 226 1.94 -11.15 -9.36
C ILE A 226 1.45 -10.43 -10.61
N LEU A 227 1.72 -9.14 -10.65
CA LEU A 227 1.58 -8.27 -11.81
C LEU A 227 3.00 -7.88 -12.26
N TYR A 228 3.24 -7.93 -13.55
CA TYR A 228 4.45 -7.42 -14.19
C TYR A 228 4.11 -6.79 -15.54
N GLN A 229 4.98 -5.95 -16.07
CA GLN A 229 4.84 -5.39 -17.40
C GLN A 229 5.76 -6.11 -18.37
N GLY A 230 5.16 -6.78 -19.37
CA GLY A 230 5.88 -7.33 -20.51
C GLY A 230 6.15 -6.23 -21.53
N VAL A 231 7.33 -6.25 -22.15
CA VAL A 231 7.73 -5.27 -23.16
C VAL A 231 8.10 -6.01 -24.43
N SER A 232 7.54 -5.59 -25.56
CA SER A 232 7.99 -6.04 -26.88
C SER A 232 9.41 -5.54 -27.14
N GLU A 233 10.21 -6.27 -27.92
CA GLU A 233 11.54 -5.82 -28.29
C GLU A 233 11.56 -4.43 -28.95
N ALA A 234 12.65 -3.69 -28.75
CA ALA A 234 12.76 -2.30 -29.16
C ALA A 234 12.95 -2.09 -30.67
N SER A 235 13.49 -3.09 -31.38
CA SER A 235 13.76 -3.00 -32.82
C SER A 235 12.67 -3.62 -33.68
N THR A 236 11.99 -4.66 -33.18
CA THR A 236 10.95 -5.40 -33.91
C THR A 236 9.83 -5.79 -32.95
N PRO A 237 8.55 -5.59 -33.30
CA PRO A 237 7.45 -6.10 -32.50
C PRO A 237 7.50 -7.63 -32.43
N THR A 238 7.66 -8.18 -31.23
CA THR A 238 7.73 -9.63 -31.02
C THR A 238 6.73 -10.07 -29.97
N VAL A 239 5.99 -11.13 -30.30
CA VAL A 239 5.08 -11.79 -29.36
C VAL A 239 5.89 -12.53 -28.30
N ASP A 240 5.39 -12.51 -27.08
CA ASP A 240 5.88 -13.21 -25.91
C ASP A 240 4.86 -14.25 -25.49
N SER A 241 5.20 -15.50 -25.81
CA SER A 241 4.45 -16.71 -25.45
C SER A 241 5.12 -17.49 -24.30
N THR A 242 6.19 -16.95 -23.70
CA THR A 242 6.96 -17.61 -22.64
C THR A 242 6.63 -17.04 -21.27
N GLY A 243 6.39 -15.73 -21.16
CA GLY A 243 6.06 -15.09 -19.89
C GLY A 243 7.24 -15.02 -18.92
N LEU A 244 6.96 -15.21 -17.63
CA LEU A 244 7.99 -15.36 -16.59
C LEU A 244 8.46 -16.82 -16.51
N SER A 245 9.74 -17.02 -16.21
CA SER A 245 10.34 -18.32 -15.93
C SER A 245 10.57 -18.48 -14.43
N PHE A 246 9.81 -19.38 -13.81
CA PHE A 246 9.90 -19.73 -12.39
C PHE A 246 9.47 -21.19 -12.20
N PRO A 247 10.00 -21.93 -11.20
CA PRO A 247 9.64 -23.34 -10.99
C PRO A 247 8.13 -23.61 -10.98
N GLY A 248 7.68 -24.52 -11.83
CA GLY A 248 6.28 -24.93 -11.95
C GLY A 248 5.36 -23.94 -12.67
N LEU A 249 5.83 -22.76 -13.09
CA LEU A 249 5.01 -21.79 -13.79
C LEU A 249 4.84 -22.21 -15.27
N PRO A 250 3.61 -22.48 -15.76
CA PRO A 250 3.38 -22.89 -17.14
C PRO A 250 3.53 -21.71 -18.11
N THR A 251 3.54 -21.95 -19.42
CA THR A 251 3.45 -20.85 -20.39
C THR A 251 2.13 -20.06 -20.22
N PRO A 252 2.10 -18.77 -20.57
CA PRO A 252 0.89 -17.96 -20.49
C PRO A 252 -0.29 -18.54 -21.26
N SER A 253 -1.47 -18.59 -20.63
CA SER A 253 -2.71 -19.01 -21.30
C SER A 253 -3.15 -18.04 -22.39
N THR A 254 -2.62 -16.82 -22.38
CA THR A 254 -2.77 -15.81 -23.43
C THR A 254 -1.42 -15.11 -23.58
N ALA A 255 -0.88 -15.12 -24.79
CA ALA A 255 0.36 -14.42 -25.14
C ALA A 255 0.12 -12.92 -25.33
N THR A 256 1.19 -12.14 -25.40
CA THR A 256 1.14 -10.73 -25.81
C THR A 256 0.62 -10.58 -27.25
N ASN A 257 0.11 -9.40 -27.63
CA ASN A 257 -0.32 -9.11 -29.00
C ASN A 257 0.57 -8.09 -29.71
N SER A 258 1.82 -7.91 -29.23
CA SER A 258 2.80 -6.95 -29.74
C SER A 258 2.74 -6.71 -31.25
N THR A 259 2.25 -5.54 -31.65
CA THR A 259 2.29 -5.04 -33.03
C THR A 259 3.20 -3.82 -33.18
N ILE A 260 3.61 -3.21 -32.05
CA ILE A 260 4.48 -2.03 -32.00
C ILE A 260 5.76 -2.38 -31.23
N ALA A 261 6.91 -1.91 -31.70
CA ALA A 261 8.16 -2.06 -30.97
C ALA A 261 8.09 -1.35 -29.60
N SER A 262 8.67 -1.95 -28.56
CA SER A 262 8.55 -1.47 -27.17
C SER A 262 7.12 -1.36 -26.62
N GLN A 263 6.13 -1.99 -27.25
CA GLN A 263 4.78 -2.08 -26.72
C GLN A 263 4.78 -2.69 -25.32
N LYS A 264 4.05 -2.07 -24.39
CA LYS A 264 3.97 -2.49 -22.99
C LYS A 264 2.59 -3.07 -22.67
N GLU A 265 2.57 -4.32 -22.26
CA GLU A 265 1.35 -5.06 -21.92
C GLU A 265 1.44 -5.62 -20.50
N LEU A 266 0.28 -5.80 -19.86
CA LEU A 266 0.23 -6.33 -18.50
C LEU A 266 0.29 -7.85 -18.50
N GLY A 267 1.21 -8.40 -17.73
CA GLY A 267 1.35 -9.81 -17.44
C GLY A 267 0.99 -10.13 -16.00
N PHE A 268 0.39 -11.29 -15.80
CA PHE A 268 -0.05 -11.77 -14.50
C PHE A 268 0.44 -13.19 -14.27
N ALA A 269 0.81 -13.52 -13.03
CA ALA A 269 1.20 -14.86 -12.63
C ALA A 269 0.66 -15.20 -11.24
N LEU A 270 0.42 -16.49 -10.99
CA LEU A 270 0.08 -17.05 -9.69
C LEU A 270 1.17 -18.02 -9.26
N VAL A 271 1.63 -17.85 -8.03
CA VAL A 271 2.54 -18.77 -7.34
C VAL A 271 1.89 -19.18 -6.03
N SER A 272 1.88 -20.46 -5.71
CA SER A 272 1.37 -20.97 -4.45
C SER A 272 2.16 -20.44 -3.25
N GLY A 273 1.58 -20.45 -2.05
CA GLY A 273 2.28 -20.10 -0.82
C GLY A 273 3.51 -20.94 -0.50
N ASN A 274 3.73 -22.06 -1.20
CA ASN A 274 4.92 -22.93 -1.08
C ASN A 274 5.96 -22.71 -2.20
N GLY A 275 5.79 -21.67 -3.03
CA GLY A 275 6.77 -21.32 -4.06
C GLY A 275 6.70 -22.19 -5.34
N GLN A 276 5.56 -22.80 -5.63
CA GLN A 276 5.31 -23.50 -6.90
C GLN A 276 4.41 -22.65 -7.81
N GLY A 277 4.79 -22.46 -9.06
CA GLY A 277 3.97 -21.76 -10.06
C GLY A 277 2.64 -22.49 -10.34
N ILE A 278 1.60 -21.72 -10.66
CA ILE A 278 0.24 -22.22 -10.88
C ILE A 278 -0.22 -21.87 -12.30
N SER A 279 -0.20 -20.60 -12.65
CA SER A 279 -0.69 -20.10 -13.94
C SER A 279 -0.11 -18.74 -14.25
N GLN A 280 -0.05 -18.37 -15.52
CA GLN A 280 0.22 -16.99 -15.94
C GLN A 280 -0.56 -16.65 -17.20
N ARG A 281 -0.73 -15.35 -17.44
CA ARG A 281 -1.52 -14.80 -18.56
C ARG A 281 -1.11 -13.36 -18.85
N PHE A 282 -1.07 -12.98 -20.12
CA PHE A 282 -1.05 -11.58 -20.52
C PHE A 282 -2.48 -11.05 -20.74
N LEU A 283 -2.66 -9.75 -20.49
CA LEU A 283 -3.86 -8.99 -20.84
C LEU A 283 -3.51 -8.09 -22.03
N PRO A 284 -3.81 -8.52 -23.27
CA PRO A 284 -3.27 -7.82 -24.41
C PRO A 284 -4.00 -6.52 -24.71
N ASN A 285 -3.27 -5.53 -25.21
CA ASN A 285 -3.82 -4.23 -25.63
C ASN A 285 -3.00 -3.69 -26.82
N PRO A 286 -3.62 -3.25 -27.94
CA PRO A 286 -2.90 -2.79 -29.14
C PRO A 286 -2.25 -1.41 -28.99
N GLY A 287 -2.31 -0.80 -27.79
CA GLY A 287 -1.73 0.51 -27.50
C GLY A 287 -0.22 0.45 -27.26
N ASN A 288 0.45 1.60 -27.34
CA ASN A 288 1.89 1.67 -27.07
C ASN A 288 2.26 1.42 -25.59
N SER A 289 1.36 1.73 -24.65
CA SER A 289 1.65 1.71 -23.22
C SER A 289 0.43 1.38 -22.38
N THR A 290 0.67 0.56 -21.35
CA THR A 290 -0.24 0.29 -20.23
C THR A 290 0.57 0.19 -18.96
N ASP A 291 0.35 1.11 -18.03
CA ASP A 291 0.97 1.12 -16.72
C ASP A 291 -0.08 0.82 -15.65
N ALA A 292 0.27 0.04 -14.64
CA ALA A 292 -0.61 -0.29 -13.53
C ALA A 292 -0.07 0.26 -12.21
N VAL A 293 -0.98 0.78 -11.37
CA VAL A 293 -0.72 1.49 -10.11
C VAL A 293 -1.52 0.94 -8.93
N LEU A 294 -2.53 0.10 -9.20
CA LEU A 294 -3.23 -0.70 -8.20
C LEU A 294 -3.16 -2.14 -8.64
N PHE A 295 -2.75 -3.01 -7.73
CA PHE A 295 -2.93 -4.45 -7.84
C PHE A 295 -3.12 -5.05 -6.45
N LYS A 296 -4.37 -5.36 -6.09
CA LYS A 296 -4.71 -5.87 -4.75
C LYS A 296 -5.74 -6.98 -4.85
N SER A 297 -5.60 -7.99 -4.00
CA SER A 297 -6.65 -8.98 -3.82
C SER A 297 -7.75 -8.42 -2.93
N TYR A 298 -9.00 -8.70 -3.30
CA TYR A 298 -10.15 -8.39 -2.50
C TYR A 298 -11.19 -9.50 -2.67
N SER A 299 -11.49 -10.23 -1.58
CA SER A 299 -12.33 -11.43 -1.66
C SER A 299 -11.77 -12.39 -2.73
N ASP A 300 -12.64 -13.00 -3.52
CA ASP A 300 -12.39 -13.87 -4.66
C ASP A 300 -12.00 -13.13 -5.96
N LYS A 301 -11.52 -11.88 -5.86
CA LYS A 301 -11.15 -11.04 -7.00
C LYS A 301 -9.77 -10.40 -6.84
N LEU A 302 -9.22 -9.99 -7.98
CA LEU A 302 -8.06 -9.12 -8.06
C LEU A 302 -8.50 -7.79 -8.68
N LEU A 303 -8.08 -6.69 -8.08
CA LEU A 303 -8.41 -5.35 -8.52
C LEU A 303 -7.20 -4.75 -9.23
N ILE A 304 -7.38 -4.21 -10.44
CA ILE A 304 -6.34 -3.54 -11.22
C ILE A 304 -6.74 -2.10 -11.53
N ALA A 305 -5.78 -1.18 -11.52
CA ALA A 305 -5.99 0.18 -11.99
C ALA A 305 -4.69 0.76 -12.53
N GLY A 306 -4.79 1.80 -13.35
CA GLY A 306 -3.63 2.48 -13.90
C GLY A 306 -4.00 3.39 -15.05
N ASP A 307 -3.08 3.55 -15.99
CA ASP A 307 -3.32 4.27 -17.24
C ASP A 307 -3.01 3.34 -18.41
N THR A 308 -3.85 3.39 -19.44
CA THR A 308 -3.60 2.70 -20.70
C THR A 308 -3.88 3.62 -21.86
N ALA A 309 -3.14 3.46 -22.95
CA ALA A 309 -3.36 4.23 -24.17
C ALA A 309 -4.48 3.67 -25.05
N ASN A 310 -4.98 2.46 -24.78
CA ASN A 310 -5.92 1.79 -25.67
C ASN A 310 -6.81 0.80 -24.91
N GLU A 311 -7.81 0.26 -25.60
CA GLU A 311 -8.71 -0.77 -25.09
C GLU A 311 -7.96 -2.08 -24.87
N PHE A 312 -8.35 -2.84 -23.85
CA PHE A 312 -7.91 -4.23 -23.74
C PHE A 312 -8.75 -5.06 -24.70
N ILE A 313 -8.17 -6.12 -25.29
CA ILE A 313 -8.89 -6.95 -26.25
C ILE A 313 -10.19 -7.47 -25.62
N SER A 314 -11.32 -7.26 -26.31
CA SER A 314 -12.70 -7.59 -25.88
C SER A 314 -13.33 -6.65 -24.84
N PHE A 315 -12.69 -5.54 -24.50
CA PHE A 315 -13.21 -4.55 -23.55
C PHE A 315 -13.18 -3.14 -24.15
N SER A 316 -14.23 -2.81 -24.88
CA SER A 316 -14.37 -1.48 -25.51
C SER A 316 -14.80 -0.39 -24.52
N GLY A 317 -14.69 0.86 -24.93
CA GLY A 317 -15.18 2.02 -24.19
C GLY A 317 -14.07 2.97 -23.74
N HIS A 318 -12.87 2.87 -24.31
CA HIS A 318 -11.78 3.78 -24.01
C HIS A 318 -12.10 5.17 -24.61
N PRO A 319 -12.06 6.26 -23.81
CA PRO A 319 -12.52 7.58 -24.25
C PRO A 319 -11.85 8.09 -25.52
N ARG A 320 -10.57 7.76 -25.72
CA ARG A 320 -9.78 8.19 -26.88
C ARG A 320 -8.58 7.29 -27.13
N LEU A 321 -8.59 6.53 -28.22
CA LEU A 321 -7.54 5.55 -28.52
C LEU A 321 -6.19 6.22 -28.81
N ASN A 322 -5.11 5.55 -28.43
CA ASN A 322 -3.71 5.97 -28.51
C ASN A 322 -3.31 7.14 -27.60
N GLU A 323 -4.13 7.46 -26.60
CA GLU A 323 -3.81 8.45 -25.57
C GLU A 323 -4.07 7.88 -24.18
N ALA A 324 -3.16 8.11 -23.23
CA ALA A 324 -3.32 7.56 -21.88
C ALA A 324 -4.63 8.03 -21.22
N ARG A 325 -5.42 7.08 -20.73
CA ARG A 325 -6.60 7.30 -19.88
C ARG A 325 -6.51 6.40 -18.67
N GLY A 326 -7.02 6.91 -17.54
CA GLY A 326 -7.13 6.14 -16.32
C GLY A 326 -8.06 4.94 -16.55
N PHE A 327 -7.77 3.80 -15.95
CA PHE A 327 -8.66 2.64 -15.96
C PHE A 327 -8.77 2.02 -14.57
N TYR A 328 -9.87 1.31 -14.35
CA TYR A 328 -10.06 0.42 -13.22
C TYR A 328 -10.78 -0.85 -13.67
N GLY A 329 -10.25 -2.01 -13.30
CA GLY A 329 -10.74 -3.31 -13.71
C GLY A 329 -10.77 -4.32 -12.57
N ILE A 330 -11.62 -5.31 -12.76
CA ILE A 330 -11.83 -6.43 -11.84
C ILE A 330 -11.46 -7.71 -12.59
N MET A 331 -10.61 -8.51 -11.98
CA MET A 331 -10.18 -9.80 -12.49
C MET A 331 -10.60 -10.90 -11.53
N ASN A 332 -10.84 -12.10 -12.08
CA ASN A 332 -11.01 -13.31 -11.29
C ASN A 332 -9.66 -13.89 -10.85
N LEU A 333 -9.70 -14.82 -9.88
CA LEU A 333 -8.50 -15.52 -9.41
C LEU A 333 -7.87 -16.46 -10.45
N SER A 334 -8.50 -16.68 -11.62
CA SER A 334 -7.87 -17.37 -12.77
C SER A 334 -7.18 -16.40 -13.73
N LEU A 335 -6.93 -15.16 -13.30
CA LEU A 335 -6.26 -14.09 -14.03
C LEU A 335 -7.03 -13.58 -15.27
N GLY A 336 -8.32 -13.92 -15.41
CA GLY A 336 -9.17 -13.36 -16.45
C GLY A 336 -9.75 -12.01 -16.02
N LEU A 337 -9.86 -11.07 -16.96
CA LEU A 337 -10.55 -9.79 -16.73
C LEU A 337 -12.07 -10.05 -16.78
N ASP A 338 -12.78 -9.67 -15.71
CA ASP A 338 -14.24 -9.79 -15.61
C ASP A 338 -14.91 -8.50 -16.10
N SER A 339 -14.37 -7.34 -15.71
CA SER A 339 -14.87 -6.02 -16.14
C SER A 339 -13.78 -4.96 -16.08
N ILE A 340 -13.98 -3.89 -16.84
CA ILE A 340 -13.12 -2.69 -16.80
C ILE A 340 -13.91 -1.45 -17.19
N SER A 341 -13.50 -0.31 -16.65
CA SER A 341 -13.94 1.00 -17.09
C SER A 341 -12.75 1.93 -17.26
N TYR A 342 -12.91 2.88 -18.19
CA TYR A 342 -11.90 3.86 -18.56
C TYR A 342 -12.42 5.26 -18.22
N TYR A 343 -11.52 6.14 -17.79
CA TYR A 343 -11.84 7.46 -17.25
C TYR A 343 -11.05 8.57 -17.95
N GLY A 344 -11.72 9.69 -18.19
CA GLY A 344 -11.13 10.90 -18.74
C GLY A 344 -11.90 11.46 -19.95
N PRO A 345 -11.39 12.54 -20.57
CA PRO A 345 -12.07 13.25 -21.63
C PRO A 345 -12.06 12.47 -22.95
N THR A 346 -13.15 12.58 -23.71
CA THR A 346 -13.35 11.93 -25.01
C THR A 346 -12.84 12.76 -26.19
N THR A 347 -12.93 14.10 -26.10
CA THR A 347 -12.65 15.01 -27.23
C THR A 347 -11.34 15.79 -27.12
N ALA A 348 -10.87 16.08 -25.90
CA ALA A 348 -9.61 16.81 -25.69
C ALA A 348 -8.43 15.84 -25.61
N ALA A 349 -7.28 16.25 -26.18
CA ALA A 349 -6.02 15.58 -25.93
C ALA A 349 -5.59 15.89 -24.49
N THR A 350 -5.29 14.88 -23.69
CA THR A 350 -4.93 15.07 -22.28
C THR A 350 -3.73 14.24 -21.88
N THR A 351 -3.03 14.72 -20.88
CA THR A 351 -2.08 13.96 -20.09
C THR A 351 -2.76 13.59 -18.77
N SER A 352 -3.43 12.43 -18.74
CA SER A 352 -3.87 11.78 -17.50
C SER A 352 -2.72 10.95 -16.94
N LYS A 353 -2.57 10.98 -15.61
CA LYS A 353 -1.63 10.09 -14.95
C LYS A 353 -2.05 9.76 -13.53
N ILE A 354 -2.55 8.55 -13.32
CA ILE A 354 -2.74 7.98 -12.00
C ILE A 354 -1.37 7.63 -11.41
N ARG A 355 -1.15 8.01 -10.15
CA ARG A 355 0.14 7.88 -9.47
C ARG A 355 0.05 7.07 -8.18
N LYS A 356 -1.12 7.07 -7.55
CA LYS A 356 -1.35 6.50 -6.23
C LYS A 356 -2.71 5.81 -6.20
N SER A 357 -2.81 4.76 -5.39
CA SER A 357 -4.06 4.08 -5.13
C SER A 357 -4.19 3.75 -3.65
N LEU A 358 -5.43 3.63 -3.18
CA LEU A 358 -5.77 3.19 -1.83
C LEU A 358 -6.93 2.20 -1.91
N LEU A 359 -6.73 1.01 -1.34
CA LEU A 359 -7.81 0.08 -1.01
C LEU A 359 -7.97 0.09 0.51
N ALA A 360 -9.00 0.75 1.00
CA ALA A 360 -9.27 0.86 2.44
C ALA A 360 -10.76 0.91 2.71
N ASN A 361 -11.18 0.32 3.84
CA ASN A 361 -12.58 0.18 4.23
C ASN A 361 -13.48 -0.42 3.11
N GLY A 362 -12.92 -1.32 2.30
CA GLY A 362 -13.62 -1.92 1.17
C GLY A 362 -13.86 -0.98 -0.02
N GLU A 363 -13.24 0.18 -0.07
CA GLU A 363 -13.39 1.14 -1.16
C GLU A 363 -12.06 1.38 -1.88
N VAL A 364 -12.14 1.77 -3.15
CA VAL A 364 -10.98 2.05 -4.00
C VAL A 364 -10.93 3.53 -4.29
N TYR A 365 -9.75 4.11 -4.11
CA TYR A 365 -9.44 5.48 -4.46
C TYR A 365 -8.22 5.51 -5.36
N LEU A 366 -8.28 6.31 -6.42
CA LEU A 366 -7.16 6.54 -7.33
C LEU A 366 -6.83 8.03 -7.29
N VAL A 367 -5.54 8.36 -7.23
CA VAL A 367 -5.08 9.75 -7.29
C VAL A 367 -4.04 9.89 -8.36
N GLY A 368 -4.20 10.97 -9.12
CA GLY A 368 -3.31 11.30 -10.19
C GLY A 368 -3.36 12.78 -10.50
N MET A 369 -3.02 13.08 -11.74
CA MET A 369 -3.11 14.42 -12.29
C MET A 369 -3.71 14.37 -13.68
N ILE A 370 -4.39 15.45 -14.03
CA ILE A 370 -4.92 15.66 -15.36
C ILE A 370 -4.73 17.13 -15.74
N ASN A 371 -4.60 17.41 -17.03
CA ASN A 371 -4.48 18.77 -17.56
C ASN A 371 -5.68 19.22 -18.40
N GLU A 372 -6.74 18.43 -18.42
CA GLU A 372 -8.01 18.72 -19.07
C GLU A 372 -9.17 18.42 -18.12
N THR A 373 -10.29 19.10 -18.32
CA THR A 373 -11.55 18.76 -17.67
C THR A 373 -12.17 17.54 -18.35
N ASP A 374 -12.87 16.72 -17.58
CA ASP A 374 -13.71 15.64 -18.12
C ASP A 374 -15.15 15.80 -17.63
N SER A 375 -16.09 15.13 -18.30
CA SER A 375 -17.49 15.06 -17.86
C SER A 375 -17.63 13.90 -16.88
N THR A 376 -17.08 14.06 -15.69
CA THR A 376 -17.18 13.07 -14.62
C THR A 376 -18.43 13.28 -13.76
N PRO A 377 -19.06 12.19 -13.29
CA PRO A 377 -20.23 12.29 -12.44
C PRO A 377 -19.87 12.84 -11.06
N ASN A 378 -20.81 13.55 -10.45
CA ASN A 378 -20.75 14.00 -9.04
C ASN A 378 -19.50 14.83 -8.68
N THR A 379 -18.96 15.60 -9.62
CA THR A 379 -17.86 16.53 -9.38
C THR A 379 -18.36 17.76 -8.60
N ILE A 380 -17.82 17.95 -7.40
CA ILE A 380 -18.19 19.06 -6.49
C ILE A 380 -17.18 20.19 -6.64
N HIS A 381 -15.90 19.83 -6.67
CA HIS A 381 -14.77 20.74 -6.85
C HIS A 381 -14.29 20.65 -8.30
N PRO A 382 -14.65 21.62 -9.16
CA PRO A 382 -14.35 21.56 -10.59
C PRO A 382 -12.86 21.83 -10.86
N PHE A 383 -12.44 21.47 -12.07
CA PHE A 383 -11.10 21.76 -12.58
C PHE A 383 -10.77 23.25 -12.48
N GLN A 384 -9.54 23.57 -12.08
CA GLN A 384 -9.08 24.95 -11.90
C GLN A 384 -8.15 25.39 -13.02
N GLY A 385 -8.42 26.58 -13.58
CA GLY A 385 -7.61 27.19 -14.63
C GLY A 385 -8.03 26.82 -16.04
N THR A 386 -7.20 27.18 -17.00
CA THR A 386 -7.40 26.86 -18.42
C THR A 386 -6.90 25.46 -18.75
N THR A 387 -7.48 24.84 -19.79
CA THR A 387 -6.93 23.65 -20.47
C THR A 387 -5.40 23.72 -20.61
N GLY A 388 -4.72 22.60 -20.36
CA GLY A 388 -3.27 22.48 -20.28
C GLY A 388 -2.69 22.66 -18.88
N ARG A 389 -3.49 23.15 -17.91
CA ARG A 389 -3.08 23.33 -16.51
C ARG A 389 -3.21 22.03 -15.73
N ARG A 390 -2.12 21.54 -15.13
CA ARG A 390 -2.16 20.34 -14.29
C ARG A 390 -2.91 20.61 -12.99
N ASN A 391 -3.93 19.79 -12.74
CA ASN A 391 -4.68 19.68 -11.48
C ASN A 391 -4.44 18.29 -10.88
N TYR A 392 -4.50 18.17 -9.55
CA TYR A 392 -4.67 16.85 -8.93
C TYR A 392 -6.08 16.36 -9.23
N GLN A 393 -6.20 15.06 -9.51
CA GLN A 393 -7.47 14.37 -9.71
C GLN A 393 -7.57 13.23 -8.71
N ILE A 394 -8.68 13.18 -7.97
CA ILE A 394 -9.00 12.10 -7.03
C ILE A 394 -10.27 11.43 -7.56
N LEU A 395 -10.20 10.13 -7.79
CA LEU A 395 -11.26 9.32 -8.37
C LEU A 395 -11.69 8.24 -7.38
N LYS A 396 -12.99 7.97 -7.31
CA LYS A 396 -13.54 6.82 -6.59
C LYS A 396 -14.36 5.94 -7.54
N PRO A 397 -13.77 4.87 -8.09
CA PRO A 397 -14.54 3.85 -8.78
C PRO A 397 -15.33 2.98 -7.79
N ASP A 398 -16.49 2.50 -8.21
CA ASP A 398 -17.20 1.41 -7.55
C ASP A 398 -16.38 0.14 -7.71
N ARG A 399 -15.92 -0.37 -6.57
CA ARG A 399 -15.09 -1.57 -6.50
C ARG A 399 -15.77 -2.80 -7.11
N SER A 400 -17.11 -2.86 -7.15
CA SER A 400 -17.84 -4.05 -7.62
C SER A 400 -18.34 -3.95 -9.06
N SER A 401 -18.50 -2.74 -9.60
CA SER A 401 -19.08 -2.51 -10.94
C SER A 401 -18.19 -1.72 -11.90
N THR A 402 -17.01 -1.29 -11.45
CA THR A 402 -16.07 -0.40 -12.16
C THR A 402 -16.60 0.98 -12.55
N ASN A 403 -17.87 1.29 -12.28
CA ASN A 403 -18.44 2.61 -12.56
C ASN A 403 -17.79 3.70 -11.71
N LEU A 404 -17.50 4.86 -12.27
CA LEU A 404 -16.97 5.98 -11.50
C LEU A 404 -18.09 6.60 -10.65
N LEU A 405 -17.91 6.61 -9.32
CA LEU A 405 -18.90 7.18 -8.40
C LEU A 405 -18.77 8.71 -8.31
N TRP A 406 -17.54 9.20 -8.20
CA TRP A 406 -17.22 10.62 -8.24
C TRP A 406 -15.76 10.87 -8.67
N SER A 407 -15.50 12.10 -9.11
CA SER A 407 -14.18 12.65 -9.41
C SER A 407 -14.07 14.05 -8.83
N GLN A 408 -12.91 14.43 -8.29
CA GLN A 408 -12.70 15.75 -7.70
C GLN A 408 -11.35 16.32 -8.10
N TYR A 409 -11.31 17.63 -8.30
CA TYR A 409 -10.11 18.35 -8.70
C TYR A 409 -9.58 19.25 -7.59
N LEU A 410 -8.26 19.36 -7.53
CA LEU A 410 -7.58 20.33 -6.69
C LEU A 410 -6.42 20.96 -7.48
N GLY A 411 -6.42 22.28 -7.62
CA GLY A 411 -5.42 22.99 -8.42
C GLY A 411 -5.46 24.50 -8.25
N SER A 412 -4.81 25.20 -9.19
CA SER A 412 -4.78 26.67 -9.23
C SER A 412 -5.08 27.18 -10.63
N THR A 413 -5.71 28.34 -10.72
CA THR A 413 -5.98 29.02 -12.00
C THR A 413 -4.70 29.46 -12.73
N LEU A 414 -3.61 29.74 -11.99
CA LEU A 414 -2.39 30.34 -12.53
C LEU A 414 -1.16 29.43 -12.52
N TYR A 415 -1.15 28.38 -11.70
CA TYR A 415 0.02 27.52 -11.47
C TYR A 415 -0.34 26.03 -11.53
N ASN A 416 0.56 25.22 -12.09
CA ASN A 416 0.37 23.76 -12.10
C ASN A 416 0.52 23.22 -10.68
N VAL A 417 -0.18 22.13 -10.39
CA VAL A 417 0.29 21.24 -9.33
C VAL A 417 1.56 20.52 -9.79
N PRO A 418 2.48 20.17 -8.86
CA PRO A 418 3.68 19.40 -9.20
C PRO A 418 3.36 18.09 -9.92
N ASP A 419 4.28 17.60 -10.76
CA ASP A 419 4.16 16.28 -11.41
C ASP A 419 4.44 15.11 -10.43
N VAL A 420 4.41 15.43 -9.14
CA VAL A 420 4.78 14.57 -8.04
C VAL A 420 3.69 14.64 -6.98
N ILE A 421 3.31 13.48 -6.45
CA ILE A 421 2.41 13.34 -5.31
C ILE A 421 3.22 12.73 -4.16
N PRO A 422 3.69 13.53 -3.19
CA PRO A 422 4.29 12.97 -1.99
C PRO A 422 3.19 12.35 -1.13
N GLY A 423 3.53 11.34 -0.33
CA GLY A 423 2.57 10.74 0.58
C GLY A 423 1.55 9.82 -0.09
N ASN A 424 0.71 9.21 0.75
CA ASN A 424 -0.38 8.34 0.34
C ASN A 424 -1.70 8.96 0.82
N LEU A 425 -2.80 8.67 0.11
CA LEU A 425 -4.13 8.76 0.71
C LEU A 425 -4.27 7.70 1.80
N ILE A 426 -4.99 8.01 2.86
CA ILE A 426 -5.40 7.04 3.87
C ILE A 426 -6.86 7.25 4.29
N TYR A 427 -7.54 6.18 4.63
CA TYR A 427 -8.83 6.24 5.29
C TYR A 427 -8.62 6.26 6.80
N ASN A 428 -9.16 7.25 7.52
CA ASN A 428 -9.17 7.28 8.97
C ASN A 428 -10.48 6.67 9.47
N SER A 429 -10.42 5.45 10.01
CA SER A 429 -11.61 4.69 10.39
C SER A 429 -12.42 5.32 11.53
N VAL A 430 -11.78 6.02 12.47
CA VAL A 430 -12.45 6.65 13.62
C VAL A 430 -13.26 7.87 13.19
N ARG A 431 -12.72 8.65 12.25
CA ARG A 431 -13.37 9.87 11.76
C ARG A 431 -14.24 9.65 10.52
N GLY A 432 -14.09 8.50 9.86
CA GLY A 432 -14.80 8.18 8.62
C GLY A 432 -14.44 9.13 7.48
N GLU A 433 -13.18 9.56 7.43
CA GLU A 433 -12.68 10.56 6.47
C GLU A 433 -11.49 10.03 5.67
N LEU A 434 -11.36 10.49 4.43
CA LEU A 434 -10.18 10.28 3.61
C LEU A 434 -9.19 11.42 3.87
N VAL A 435 -7.96 11.09 4.24
CA VAL A 435 -6.89 12.04 4.50
C VAL A 435 -5.80 11.90 3.44
N GLY A 436 -5.42 13.00 2.80
CA GLY A 436 -4.31 13.09 1.86
C GLY A 436 -3.25 14.07 2.34
N ASN A 437 -1.99 13.81 2.02
CA ASN A 437 -0.94 14.82 2.11
C ASN A 437 -0.47 15.06 0.67
N LEU A 438 -0.51 16.30 0.21
CA LEU A 438 -0.18 16.71 -1.16
C LEU A 438 0.85 17.85 -1.12
N LEU A 439 1.48 18.18 -2.25
CA LEU A 439 2.22 19.43 -2.38
C LEU A 439 1.28 20.55 -2.78
N THR A 440 1.57 21.76 -2.35
CA THR A 440 0.98 22.97 -2.94
C THR A 440 1.38 23.11 -4.41
N VAL A 441 0.84 24.12 -5.09
CA VAL A 441 1.21 24.40 -6.48
C VAL A 441 2.68 24.83 -6.62
N ASP A 442 3.25 24.75 -7.83
CA ASP A 442 4.69 24.85 -8.10
C ASP A 442 5.40 26.10 -7.52
N ASN A 443 4.67 27.20 -7.29
CA ASN A 443 5.21 28.42 -6.71
C ASN A 443 4.93 28.60 -5.20
N GLY A 444 4.38 27.58 -4.54
CA GLY A 444 4.01 27.62 -3.11
C GLY A 444 2.71 28.38 -2.79
N SER A 445 1.99 28.91 -3.79
CA SER A 445 0.74 29.63 -3.53
C SER A 445 -0.43 28.70 -3.15
N PRO A 446 -1.46 29.22 -2.45
CA PRO A 446 -2.66 28.44 -2.14
C PRO A 446 -3.41 27.94 -3.38
N TYR A 447 -4.19 26.88 -3.23
CA TYR A 447 -5.10 26.43 -4.29
C TYR A 447 -6.22 27.46 -4.52
N THR A 448 -6.78 27.47 -5.72
CA THR A 448 -7.90 28.33 -6.10
C THR A 448 -9.20 27.54 -6.23
N GLY A 449 -10.34 28.24 -6.25
CA GLY A 449 -11.65 27.59 -6.39
C GLY A 449 -12.13 26.86 -5.14
N ILE A 450 -11.37 26.95 -4.05
CA ILE A 450 -11.75 26.42 -2.73
C ILE A 450 -12.19 27.55 -1.82
N SER A 451 -13.28 27.33 -1.07
CA SER A 451 -13.77 28.28 -0.07
C SER A 451 -12.72 28.55 1.03
N SER A 452 -12.65 29.80 1.49
CA SER A 452 -11.83 30.20 2.63
C SER A 452 -12.19 29.50 3.94
N ASN A 453 -13.38 28.90 4.04
CA ASN A 453 -13.79 28.11 5.20
C ASN A 453 -13.22 26.68 5.18
N ILE A 454 -12.77 26.20 4.02
CA ILE A 454 -12.17 24.87 3.82
C ILE A 454 -10.64 24.99 3.85
N GLN A 455 -10.09 25.99 3.16
CA GLN A 455 -8.65 26.21 3.05
C GLN A 455 -8.13 27.15 4.12
N SER A 456 -7.11 26.70 4.87
CA SER A 456 -6.47 27.44 5.96
C SER A 456 -4.95 27.26 5.94
N GLY A 457 -4.24 28.11 6.69
CA GLY A 457 -2.77 28.11 6.71
C GLY A 457 -2.15 28.85 5.53
N SER A 458 -0.82 28.91 5.51
CA SER A 458 -0.05 29.61 4.47
C SER A 458 1.29 28.93 4.26
N VAL A 459 1.85 29.09 3.07
CA VAL A 459 3.19 28.65 2.71
C VAL A 459 3.89 29.79 1.96
N VAL A 460 5.18 29.95 2.20
CA VAL A 460 6.08 30.91 1.57
C VAL A 460 7.09 30.20 0.66
N ASN A 461 7.48 28.95 0.97
CA ASN A 461 8.50 28.21 0.22
C ASN A 461 7.92 27.29 -0.88
N ALA A 462 8.75 26.97 -1.89
CA ALA A 462 8.39 26.11 -3.03
C ALA A 462 8.11 24.63 -2.68
N LEU A 463 8.13 24.27 -1.40
CA LEU A 463 7.87 22.93 -0.86
C LEU A 463 6.71 22.92 0.13
N GLY A 464 5.74 23.82 -0.08
CA GLY A 464 4.49 23.80 0.65
C GLY A 464 3.80 22.45 0.58
N GLN A 465 3.27 22.03 1.71
CA GLN A 465 2.43 20.85 1.81
C GLN A 465 1.00 21.25 2.14
N ALA A 466 0.08 20.41 1.72
CA ALA A 466 -1.33 20.52 2.01
C ALA A 466 -1.82 19.21 2.60
N ARG A 467 -2.42 19.26 3.80
CA ARG A 467 -3.20 18.16 4.35
C ARG A 467 -4.66 18.34 3.93
N LEU A 468 -5.16 17.37 3.19
CA LEU A 468 -6.53 17.29 2.71
C LEU A 468 -7.33 16.33 3.58
N LYS A 469 -8.53 16.75 4.01
CA LYS A 469 -9.58 15.88 4.55
C LYS A 469 -10.77 15.92 3.61
N MET A 470 -11.30 14.75 3.28
CA MET A 470 -12.36 14.58 2.29
C MET A 470 -13.41 13.61 2.79
N ASN A 471 -14.68 13.91 2.49
CA ASN A 471 -15.77 12.96 2.68
C ASN A 471 -15.64 11.78 1.68
N PRO A 472 -15.50 10.54 2.14
CA PRO A 472 -15.27 9.38 1.26
C PRO A 472 -16.47 9.07 0.35
N THR A 473 -17.70 9.38 0.78
CA THR A 473 -18.92 9.07 0.03
C THR A 473 -19.14 10.05 -1.12
N THR A 474 -18.94 11.35 -0.89
CA THR A 474 -19.25 12.40 -1.87
C THR A 474 -18.03 12.98 -2.59
N GLY A 475 -16.83 12.78 -2.05
CA GLY A 475 -15.60 13.43 -2.52
C GLY A 475 -15.47 14.89 -2.08
N ALA A 476 -16.41 15.45 -1.31
CA ALA A 476 -16.33 16.84 -0.89
C ALA A 476 -15.11 17.08 0.02
N PHE A 477 -14.25 18.04 -0.33
CA PHE A 477 -13.22 18.55 0.58
C PHE A 477 -13.86 19.19 1.81
N GLN A 478 -13.45 18.73 2.99
CA GLN A 478 -13.90 19.24 4.28
C GLN A 478 -12.88 20.22 4.87
N GLN A 479 -11.59 19.94 4.68
CA GLN A 479 -10.50 20.78 5.15
C GLN A 479 -9.29 20.66 4.23
N LEU A 480 -8.63 21.78 3.96
CA LEU A 480 -7.31 21.87 3.35
C LEU A 480 -6.43 22.73 4.26
N GLN A 481 -5.47 22.11 4.94
CA GLN A 481 -4.53 22.81 5.80
C GLN A 481 -3.17 22.91 5.10
N LEU A 482 -2.77 24.13 4.78
CA LEU A 482 -1.46 24.43 4.20
C LEU A 482 -0.41 24.60 5.29
N TYR A 483 0.76 24.01 5.11
CA TYR A 483 1.87 24.11 6.05
C TYR A 483 3.23 24.02 5.34
N GLU A 484 4.24 24.59 5.97
CA GLU A 484 5.61 24.55 5.47
C GLU A 484 6.16 23.12 5.48
N GLY A 485 6.77 22.72 4.36
CA GLY A 485 7.56 21.50 4.27
C GLY A 485 9.00 21.66 4.77
N SER A 486 9.33 22.78 5.42
CA SER A 486 10.64 23.02 6.01
C SER A 486 10.59 23.06 7.53
N THR A 487 11.67 22.62 8.17
CA THR A 487 11.87 22.73 9.62
C THR A 487 12.62 24.00 10.04
N ASP A 488 13.09 24.78 9.06
CA ASP A 488 13.85 26.01 9.25
C ASP A 488 13.21 27.17 8.48
N SER A 489 13.43 28.38 8.99
CA SER A 489 12.91 29.63 8.41
C SER A 489 13.46 29.94 7.02
N ASN A 490 14.61 29.35 6.67
CA ASN A 490 15.30 29.55 5.40
C ASN A 490 14.88 28.52 4.33
N GLY A 491 13.97 27.59 4.66
CA GLY A 491 13.45 26.61 3.70
C GLY A 491 14.48 25.56 3.26
N THR A 492 15.62 25.41 3.94
CA THR A 492 16.73 24.56 3.49
C THR A 492 16.57 23.11 3.95
N ASN A 493 16.07 22.91 5.18
CA ASN A 493 15.84 21.59 5.75
C ASN A 493 14.39 21.15 5.51
N GLY A 494 14.19 20.12 4.70
CA GLY A 494 12.86 19.64 4.32
C GLY A 494 12.39 18.45 5.15
N VAL A 495 11.08 18.41 5.44
CA VAL A 495 10.39 17.27 6.07
C VAL A 495 9.08 17.02 5.34
N PHE A 496 8.90 15.81 4.82
CA PHE A 496 7.74 15.42 4.02
C PHE A 496 7.11 14.14 4.54
N ILE A 497 5.78 14.12 4.68
CA ILE A 497 5.06 12.87 4.88
C ILE A 497 5.15 12.07 3.58
N SER A 498 5.91 10.99 3.62
CA SER A 498 6.22 10.18 2.43
C SER A 498 5.32 8.95 2.33
N ASN A 499 4.92 8.40 3.47
CA ASN A 499 3.95 7.32 3.53
C ASN A 499 3.21 7.33 4.86
N GLN A 500 2.02 6.75 4.89
CA GLN A 500 1.21 6.64 6.09
C GLN A 500 0.26 5.43 5.99
N ALA A 501 -0.01 4.79 7.12
CA ALA A 501 -0.99 3.73 7.25
C ALA A 501 -1.71 3.82 8.59
N GLU A 502 -3.02 3.54 8.59
CA GLU A 502 -3.76 3.32 9.82
C GLU A 502 -3.45 1.90 10.33
N VAL A 503 -3.08 1.79 11.61
CA VAL A 503 -2.74 0.49 12.22
C VAL A 503 -3.80 0.03 13.21
N CYS A 504 -4.44 0.95 13.93
CA CYS A 504 -5.41 0.59 14.95
C CYS A 504 -6.32 1.77 15.31
N SER A 505 -7.60 1.72 14.91
CA SER A 505 -8.63 2.67 15.37
C SER A 505 -8.15 4.12 15.36
N GLY A 506 -7.75 4.61 14.19
CA GLY A 506 -7.25 5.97 13.98
C GLY A 506 -5.80 6.20 14.38
N ARG A 507 -5.13 5.26 15.06
CA ARG A 507 -3.67 5.30 15.27
C ARG A 507 -2.97 5.16 13.93
N MET A 508 -2.21 6.17 13.58
CA MET A 508 -1.46 6.23 12.33
C MET A 508 0.00 5.88 12.57
N VAL A 509 0.60 5.17 11.63
CA VAL A 509 2.05 5.12 11.44
C VAL A 509 2.39 5.99 10.25
N THR A 510 3.27 6.97 10.46
CA THR A 510 3.67 7.96 9.46
C THR A 510 5.17 7.88 9.24
N ILE A 511 5.59 7.81 7.97
CA ILE A 511 6.98 7.94 7.58
C ILE A 511 7.25 9.35 7.08
N TYR A 512 8.15 10.03 7.77
CA TYR A 512 8.71 11.30 7.33
C TYR A 512 10.03 11.08 6.58
N THR A 513 10.14 11.62 5.38
CA THR A 513 11.45 11.82 4.74
C THR A 513 12.01 13.15 5.22
N ARG A 514 13.26 13.14 5.67
CA ARG A 514 13.98 14.35 6.11
C ARG A 514 15.20 14.57 5.23
N ILE A 515 15.43 15.83 4.85
CA ILE A 515 16.61 16.28 4.10
C ILE A 515 17.30 17.41 4.87
N ASN A 516 18.63 17.38 4.87
CA ASN A 516 19.46 18.40 5.51
C ASN A 516 19.74 19.61 4.58
N SER A 517 19.41 19.47 3.30
CA SER A 517 19.48 20.55 2.31
C SER A 517 18.64 20.17 1.10
N PHE A 518 17.95 21.14 0.50
CA PHE A 518 17.28 20.95 -0.78
C PHE A 518 18.27 20.57 -1.90
N ALA A 519 19.50 21.11 -1.87
CA ALA A 519 20.51 20.81 -2.87
C ALA A 519 20.93 19.33 -2.88
N THR A 520 20.76 18.64 -1.76
CA THR A 520 21.09 17.22 -1.62
C THR A 520 19.85 16.33 -1.59
N ALA A 521 18.66 16.87 -1.88
CA ALA A 521 17.42 16.11 -1.81
C ALA A 521 17.42 14.87 -2.70
N THR A 522 18.22 14.81 -3.77
CA THR A 522 18.33 13.63 -4.65
C THR A 522 19.42 12.65 -4.21
N THR A 523 20.34 13.04 -3.33
CA THR A 523 21.52 12.24 -2.97
C THR A 523 21.59 11.86 -1.50
N ALA A 524 20.89 12.60 -0.62
CA ALA A 524 20.99 12.44 0.82
C ALA A 524 19.62 12.62 1.48
N ARG A 525 19.15 11.57 2.17
CA ARG A 525 17.85 11.52 2.86
C ARG A 525 17.96 10.59 4.06
N ARG A 526 17.17 10.87 5.10
CA ARG A 526 16.89 9.90 6.16
C ARG A 526 15.39 9.74 6.32
N ILE A 527 14.97 8.63 6.91
CA ILE A 527 13.57 8.38 7.21
C ILE A 527 13.34 8.36 8.71
N GLU A 528 12.18 8.84 9.13
CA GLU A 528 11.69 8.71 10.49
C GLU A 528 10.30 8.08 10.45
N VAL A 529 10.18 6.87 11.00
CA VAL A 529 8.92 6.15 11.13
C VAL A 529 8.36 6.44 12.51
N THR A 530 7.18 7.03 12.59
CA THR A 530 6.56 7.47 13.84
C THR A 530 5.16 6.91 13.99
N THR A 531 4.67 6.79 15.22
CA THR A 531 3.27 6.54 15.49
C THR A 531 2.77 7.41 16.64
N ARG A 532 1.49 7.80 16.56
CA ARG A 532 0.80 8.51 17.63
C ARG A 532 -0.69 8.17 17.66
N PRO A 533 -1.37 8.40 18.80
CA PRO A 533 -2.79 8.14 18.96
C PRO A 533 -3.66 8.99 18.03
N ALA A 534 -4.88 8.50 17.76
CA ALA A 534 -5.86 9.18 16.90
C ALA A 534 -6.22 10.61 17.37
N SER A 535 -6.17 10.87 18.68
CA SER A 535 -6.43 12.20 19.27
C SER A 535 -5.34 13.23 18.98
N GLU A 536 -4.14 12.77 18.63
CA GLU A 536 -2.99 13.62 18.28
C GLU A 536 -2.78 13.72 16.78
N GLU A 537 -3.53 12.94 15.99
CA GLU A 537 -3.51 13.08 14.54
C GLU A 537 -4.23 14.38 14.14
N PRO A 538 -3.63 15.19 13.27
CA PRO A 538 -4.17 16.51 12.90
C PRO A 538 -5.56 16.50 12.24
#